data_AF-A0A946VJS8-F1
#
_entry.id   AF-A0A946VJS8-F1
#
_cell.length_a   1.000
_cell.length_b   1.000
_cell.length_c   1.000
_cell.angle_alpha   90.00
_cell.angle_beta   90.00
_cell.angle_gamma   90.00
#
_symmetry.space_group_name_H-M   'P 1'
#
loop_
_entity.id
_entity.type
_entity.pdbx_description
1 polymer ?
#
loop_
_entity_poly.entity_id
_entity_poly.type
_entity_poly.pdbx_seq_one_letter_code
_entity_poly.pdbx_strand_id
1 'polypeptide(L)'
;MLSSLPVSTMIDRQFLDGLSARISQLFPRAGELGEEGRDAVRQVLQKSLAELNILTKEDFDARDRALKRAEERVEELERQVRDLEQKINQLTESN
;
A
#
# COMPACT_ATOMS: atom_id res chain seq x y z
N MET A 1 -4.60 -15.12 -17.28
CA MET A 1 -4.09 -13.75 -17.55
C MET A 1 -4.42 -12.85 -16.37
N LEU A 2 -3.69 -13.00 -15.26
CA LEU A 2 -3.62 -11.96 -14.23
C LEU A 2 -2.14 -11.75 -13.96
N SER A 3 -1.56 -10.93 -14.82
CA SER A 3 -0.21 -10.42 -14.72
C SER A 3 -0.02 -9.77 -13.36
N SER A 4 0.99 -10.25 -12.63
CA SER A 4 1.64 -9.60 -11.50
C SER A 4 1.56 -8.08 -11.62
N LEU A 5 0.69 -7.48 -10.81
CA LEU A 5 0.68 -6.04 -10.62
C LEU A 5 1.87 -5.70 -9.71
N PRO A 6 2.79 -4.82 -10.12
CA PRO A 6 3.85 -4.39 -9.25
C PRO A 6 3.23 -3.67 -8.06
N VAL A 7 3.44 -4.20 -6.85
CA VAL A 7 3.08 -3.52 -5.61
C VAL A 7 3.96 -2.28 -5.52
N SER A 8 3.41 -1.17 -6.00
CA SER A 8 4.04 0.13 -5.92
C SER A 8 4.14 0.48 -4.44
N THR A 9 5.37 0.69 -3.97
CA THR A 9 5.66 1.32 -2.69
C THR A 9 5.00 2.70 -2.68
N MET A 10 3.75 2.79 -2.22
CA MET A 10 3.05 4.06 -2.09
C MET A 10 3.51 4.73 -0.79
N ILE A 11 4.67 5.38 -0.86
CA ILE A 11 4.89 6.55 -0.02
C ILE A 11 3.93 7.61 -0.53
N ASP A 12 3.06 8.12 0.34
CA ASP A 12 2.07 9.12 -0.02
C ASP A 12 2.77 10.38 -0.56
N ARG A 13 2.54 10.70 -1.85
CA ARG A 13 3.14 11.85 -2.51
C ARG A 13 2.71 13.16 -1.85
N GLN A 14 1.48 13.22 -1.35
CA GLN A 14 0.94 14.37 -0.64
C GLN A 14 1.65 14.61 0.69
N PHE A 15 2.08 13.53 1.36
CA PHE A 15 2.90 13.61 2.57
C PHE A 15 4.30 14.15 2.27
N LEU A 16 4.97 13.66 1.22
CA LEU A 16 6.30 14.15 0.82
C LEU A 16 6.26 15.63 0.45
N ASP A 17 5.23 16.07 -0.28
CA ASP A 17 5.03 17.46 -0.64
C ASP A 17 4.77 18.33 0.60
N GLY A 18 3.96 17.86 1.56
CA GLY A 18 3.71 18.55 2.82
C GLY A 18 4.95 18.66 3.72
N LEU A 19 5.76 17.60 3.81
CA LEU A 19 7.02 17.59 4.54
C LEU A 19 8.02 18.58 3.92
N SER A 20 8.15 18.55 2.59
CA SER A 20 9.00 19.48 1.84
C SER A 20 8.61 20.94 2.09
N ALA A 21 7.31 21.25 2.07
CA ALA A 21 6.80 22.58 2.37
C ALA A 21 7.13 23.01 3.81
N ARG A 22 6.95 22.12 4.79
CA ARG A 22 7.20 22.42 6.21
C ARG A 22 8.68 22.63 6.51
N ILE A 23 9.56 21.83 5.89
CA ILE A 23 11.02 22.02 5.98
C ILE A 23 11.43 23.34 5.32
N SER A 24 10.91 23.63 4.12
CA SER A 24 11.23 24.86 3.37
C SER A 24 10.79 26.13 4.10
N GLN A 25 9.71 26.08 4.89
CA GLN A 25 9.26 27.19 5.74
C GLN A 25 10.17 27.40 6.97
N LEU A 26 10.77 26.34 7.48
CA LEU A 26 11.66 26.38 8.65
C LEU A 26 13.11 26.71 8.26
N PHE A 27 13.52 26.44 7.03
CA PHE A 27 14.89 26.61 6.55
C PHE A 27 15.43 28.06 6.63
N PRO A 28 14.67 29.10 6.24
CA PRO A 28 15.13 30.50 6.35
C PRO A 28 15.35 30.91 7.81
N ARG A 29 14.43 30.52 8.70
CA ARG A 29 14.56 30.77 10.14
C ARG A 29 15.68 29.95 10.77
N ALA A 30 15.92 28.74 10.27
CA ALA A 30 17.00 27.90 10.77
C ALA A 30 18.38 28.48 10.43
N GLY A 31 18.52 29.17 9.29
CA GLY A 31 19.72 29.91 8.95
C GLY A 31 20.02 31.07 9.90
N GLU A 32 18.99 31.75 10.41
CA GLU A 32 19.11 32.86 11.36
C GLU A 32 19.34 32.38 12.81
N LEU A 33 18.82 31.21 13.18
CA LEU A 33 18.86 30.65 14.54
C LEU A 33 20.01 29.67 14.79
N GLY A 34 20.80 29.32 13.77
CA GLY A 34 21.96 28.43 13.91
C GLY A 34 21.60 27.03 14.42
N GLU A 35 22.15 26.63 15.58
CA GLU A 35 21.93 25.31 16.17
C GLU A 35 20.48 25.08 16.62
N GLU A 36 19.82 26.07 17.21
CA GLU A 36 18.41 25.97 17.62
C GLU A 36 17.49 25.74 16.41
N GLY A 37 17.84 26.38 15.29
CA GLY A 37 17.18 26.18 14.01
C GLY A 37 17.32 24.75 13.46
N ARG A 38 18.54 24.18 13.57
CA ARG A 38 18.81 22.80 13.17
C ARG A 38 18.03 21.81 14.04
N ASP A 39 17.95 22.04 15.34
CA ASP A 39 17.20 21.20 16.26
C ASP A 39 15.70 21.25 15.97
N ALA A 40 15.16 22.42 15.65
CA ALA A 40 13.76 22.56 15.23
C ALA A 40 13.46 21.76 13.96
N VAL A 41 14.32 21.84 12.94
CA VAL A 41 14.17 21.04 11.70
C VAL A 41 14.26 19.54 11.99
N ARG A 42 15.21 19.12 12.85
CA ARG A 42 15.38 17.73 13.27
C ARG A 42 14.14 17.19 13.98
N GLN A 43 13.54 17.96 14.88
CA GLN A 43 12.31 17.56 15.58
C GLN A 43 11.12 17.41 14.63
N VAL A 44 10.97 18.33 13.67
CA VAL A 44 9.91 18.22 12.65
C VAL A 44 10.10 16.97 11.79
N LEU A 45 11.32 16.69 11.36
CA LEU A 45 11.64 15.46 10.62
C LEU A 45 11.34 14.21 11.44
N GLN A 46 11.79 14.15 12.70
CA GLN A 46 11.52 13.01 13.57
C GLN A 46 10.03 12.79 13.80
N LYS A 47 9.26 13.86 14.03
CA LYS A 47 7.81 13.78 14.21
C LYS A 47 7.11 13.33 12.93
N SER A 48 7.45 13.91 11.78
CA SER A 48 6.86 13.53 10.50
C SER A 48 7.20 12.09 10.11
N LEU A 49 8.43 11.63 10.37
CA LEU A 49 8.80 10.24 10.13
C LEU A 49 8.12 9.26 11.09
N ALA A 50 7.84 9.67 12.34
CA ALA A 50 7.06 8.88 13.29
C ALA A 50 5.56 8.82 12.93
N GLU A 51 5.05 9.85 12.26
CA GLU A 51 3.67 9.93 11.74
C GLU A 51 3.48 9.18 10.42
N LEU A 52 4.55 8.77 9.73
CA LEU A 52 4.44 7.81 8.65
C LEU A 52 3.89 6.52 9.27
N ASN A 53 2.65 6.16 8.92
CA ASN A 53 2.12 4.81 9.06
C ASN A 53 2.91 3.89 8.11
N ILE A 54 4.21 3.71 8.37
CA ILE A 54 5.05 2.73 7.72
C ILE A 54 4.41 1.41 8.11
N LEU A 55 3.61 0.84 7.20
CA LEU A 55 3.20 -0.55 7.33
C LEU A 55 4.48 -1.32 7.54
N THR A 56 4.58 -1.99 8.68
CA THR A 56 5.76 -2.80 8.97
C THR A 56 5.89 -3.82 7.84
N LYS A 57 7.12 -4.26 7.58
CA LYS A 57 7.34 -5.28 6.54
C LYS A 57 6.46 -6.51 6.82
N GLU A 58 6.27 -6.82 8.10
CA GLU A 58 5.41 -7.87 8.62
C GLU A 58 3.93 -7.64 8.29
N ASP A 59 3.40 -6.43 8.48
CA ASP A 59 2.00 -6.09 8.16
C ASP A 59 1.73 -6.15 6.66
N PHE A 60 2.69 -5.70 5.85
CA PHE A 60 2.62 -5.80 4.40
C PHE A 60 2.57 -7.26 3.96
N ASP A 61 3.50 -8.08 4.47
CA ASP A 61 3.58 -9.50 4.13
C ASP A 61 2.33 -10.27 4.61
N ALA A 62 1.72 -9.88 5.73
CA ALA A 62 0.46 -10.46 6.20
C ALA A 62 -0.72 -10.18 5.23
N ARG A 63 -0.80 -8.95 4.69
CA ARG A 63 -1.82 -8.57 3.71
C ARG A 63 -1.59 -9.25 2.36
N ASP A 64 -0.34 -9.34 1.91
CA ASP A 64 0.04 -10.06 0.68
C ASP A 64 -0.37 -11.54 0.75
N ARG A 65 -0.09 -12.21 1.88
CA ARG A 65 -0.54 -13.60 2.12
C ARG A 65 -2.06 -13.74 2.12
N ALA A 66 -2.79 -12.77 2.68
CA ALA A 66 -4.25 -12.78 2.65
C ALA A 66 -4.79 -12.62 1.23
N LEU A 67 -4.19 -11.73 0.44
CA LEU A 67 -4.55 -11.51 -0.97
C LEU A 67 -4.32 -12.76 -1.80
N LYS A 68 -3.15 -13.41 -1.69
CA LYS A 68 -2.87 -14.68 -2.40
C LYS A 68 -3.89 -15.77 -2.11
N ARG A 69 -4.28 -15.93 -0.84
CA ARG A 69 -5.34 -16.89 -0.46
C ARG A 69 -6.70 -16.53 -1.07
N ALA A 70 -7.00 -15.24 -1.21
CA ALA A 70 -8.22 -14.79 -1.86
C ALA A 70 -8.19 -15.11 -3.37
N GLU A 71 -7.05 -14.86 -4.03
CA GLU A 71 -6.84 -15.21 -5.45
C GLU A 71 -7.04 -16.71 -5.68
N GLU A 72 -6.38 -17.57 -4.88
CA GLU A 72 -6.55 -19.03 -4.93
C GLU A 72 -8.02 -19.45 -4.73
N ARG A 73 -8.72 -18.81 -3.79
CA ARG A 73 -10.13 -19.13 -3.52
C ARG A 73 -11.04 -18.72 -4.66
N VAL A 74 -10.77 -17.59 -5.32
CA VAL A 74 -11.51 -17.14 -6.51
C VAL A 74 -11.31 -18.14 -7.64
N GLU A 75 -10.08 -18.56 -7.93
CA GLU A 75 -9.81 -19.54 -8.98
C GLU A 75 -10.53 -20.88 -8.75
N GLU A 76 -10.58 -21.35 -7.51
CA GLU A 76 -11.33 -22.55 -7.13
C GLU A 76 -12.83 -22.39 -7.38
N LEU A 77 -13.42 -21.28 -6.93
CA LEU A 77 -14.84 -21.01 -7.13
C LEU A 77 -15.20 -20.89 -8.61
N GLU A 78 -14.37 -20.21 -9.41
CA GLU A 78 -14.56 -20.15 -10.85
C GLU A 78 -14.54 -21.55 -11.49
N ARG A 79 -13.67 -22.45 -11.01
CA ARG A 79 -13.63 -23.84 -11.50
C ARG A 79 -14.90 -24.60 -11.16
N GLN A 80 -15.38 -24.45 -9.93
CA GLN A 80 -16.63 -25.09 -9.47
C GLN A 80 -17.83 -24.58 -10.28
N VAL A 81 -17.90 -23.28 -10.53
CA VAL A 81 -18.96 -22.69 -11.38
C VAL A 81 -18.91 -23.29 -12.78
N ARG A 82 -17.75 -23.35 -13.42
CA ARG A 82 -17.61 -23.95 -14.77
C ARG A 82 -18.05 -25.42 -14.82
N ASP A 83 -17.68 -26.22 -13.82
CA ASP A 83 -18.09 -27.64 -13.74
C ASP A 83 -19.62 -27.77 -13.58
N LEU A 84 -20.23 -26.92 -12.74
CA LEU A 84 -21.68 -26.89 -12.57
C LEU A 84 -22.39 -26.46 -13.86
N GLU A 85 -21.90 -25.43 -14.54
CA GLU A 85 -22.42 -24.99 -15.83
C GLU A 85 -22.36 -26.10 -16.89
N GLN A 86 -21.25 -26.85 -16.95
CA GLN A 86 -21.11 -27.99 -17.86
C GLN A 86 -22.12 -29.11 -17.56
N LYS A 87 -22.29 -29.47 -16.28
CA LYS A 87 -23.26 -30.48 -15.86
C LYS A 87 -24.70 -30.08 -16.19
N ILE A 88 -25.05 -28.81 -15.99
CA ILE A 88 -26.37 -28.28 -16.34
C ILE A 88 -26.60 -28.39 -17.86
N ASN A 89 -25.61 -28.00 -18.67
CA ASN A 89 -25.73 -28.11 -20.13
C ASN A 89 -25.92 -29.57 -20.57
N GLN A 90 -25.15 -30.51 -20.02
CA GLN A 90 -25.29 -31.94 -20.33
C GLN A 90 -26.68 -32.49 -19.97
N LEU A 91 -27.24 -32.08 -18.83
CA LEU A 91 -28.59 -32.48 -18.42
C LEU A 91 -29.68 -31.88 -19.33
N THR A 92 -29.45 -30.68 -19.84
CA THR A 92 -30.41 -29.98 -20.71
C THR A 92 -30.36 -30.53 -22.15
N GLU A 93 -29.21 -31.01 -22.61
CA GLU A 93 -29.03 -31.66 -23.93
C GLU A 93 -29.50 -33.13 -23.95
N SER A 94 -29.66 -33.76 -22.79
CA SER A 94 -30.08 -35.16 -22.66
C SER A 94 -31.60 -35.35 -22.54
N ASN A 95 -32.38 -34.27 -22.55
CA ASN A 95 -33.85 -34.23 -22.42
C ASN A 95 -34.49 -33.66 -23.69
#